data_AF-A0A1M3PBM0-F1
#
_entry.id   AF-A0A1M3PBM0-F1
#
_cell.length_a   1.000
_cell.length_b   1.000
_cell.length_c   1.000
_cell.angle_alpha   90.00
_cell.angle_beta   90.00
_cell.angle_gamma   90.00
#
_symmetry.space_group_name_H-M   'P 1'
#
loop_
_entity.id
_entity.type
_entity.pdbx_description
1 polymer ?
#
loop_
_entity_poly.entity_id
_entity_poly.type
_entity_poly.pdbx_seq_one_letter_code
_entity_poly.pdbx_strand_id
1 'polypeptide(L)'
;MVESIAAQMNAERFEALTAAYGGDIARWPQAERAAAREFAKSPAAAEALAHAADLDALLDTYVVKPGGAGLEGRIVAKLVRRLTIRNWFRFGSAGIGLVGVGIAGALAGSIAIAILAPSLTSDTSVVSDGTATMFGDIGPDAGVAQQDSQ
;
A
#
# COMPACT_ATOMS: atom_id res chain seq x y z
N MET A 1 2.38 -25.03 30.69
CA MET A 1 3.63 -24.82 31.45
C MET A 1 4.84 -25.29 30.62
N VAL A 2 4.95 -24.84 29.37
CA VAL A 2 6.08 -25.17 28.45
C VAL A 2 6.73 -23.89 27.89
N GLU A 3 6.01 -22.76 27.95
CA GLU A 3 6.48 -21.43 27.50
C GLU A 3 7.74 -20.91 28.24
N SER A 4 8.02 -21.36 29.46
CA SER A 4 9.08 -20.78 30.29
C SER A 4 10.47 -21.36 30.06
N ILE A 5 10.59 -22.51 29.38
CA ILE A 5 11.91 -23.12 29.10
C ILE A 5 12.53 -22.48 27.85
N ALA A 6 11.70 -21.99 26.92
CA ALA A 6 12.16 -21.25 25.73
C ALA A 6 12.79 -19.88 26.07
N ALA A 7 12.49 -19.31 27.24
CA ALA A 7 13.11 -18.06 27.71
C ALA A 7 14.49 -18.29 28.36
N GLN A 8 14.80 -19.52 28.78
CA GLN A 8 16.06 -19.85 29.41
C GLN A 8 17.09 -20.20 28.33
N MET A 9 18.11 -19.37 28.17
CA MET A 9 19.23 -19.66 27.27
C MET A 9 19.96 -20.93 27.74
N ASN A 10 20.08 -21.92 26.84
CA ASN A 10 20.86 -23.13 27.07
C ASN A 10 22.19 -23.07 26.28
N ALA A 11 23.14 -23.93 26.61
CA ALA A 11 24.46 -23.92 25.97
C ALA A 11 24.38 -24.25 24.47
N GLU A 12 23.61 -25.28 24.09
CA GLU A 12 23.46 -25.70 22.68
C GLU A 12 22.85 -24.60 21.80
N ARG A 13 21.84 -23.88 22.31
CA ARG A 13 21.17 -22.76 21.63
C ARG A 13 22.10 -21.58 21.51
N PHE A 14 22.85 -21.27 22.55
CA PHE A 14 23.83 -20.20 22.54
C PHE A 14 24.94 -20.47 21.51
N GLU A 15 25.44 -21.71 21.44
CA GLU A 15 26.42 -22.14 20.45
C GLU A 15 25.85 -22.04 19.02
N ALA A 16 24.63 -22.55 18.80
CA ALA A 16 23.96 -22.45 17.50
C ALA A 16 23.75 -20.99 17.06
N LEU A 17 23.39 -20.10 17.98
CA LEU A 17 23.24 -18.67 17.70
C LEU A 17 24.59 -18.01 17.39
N THR A 18 25.63 -18.33 18.16
CA THR A 18 26.99 -17.82 17.95
C THR A 18 27.53 -18.26 16.58
N ALA A 19 27.33 -19.53 16.22
CA ALA A 19 27.75 -20.06 14.92
C ALA A 19 26.97 -19.43 13.74
N ALA A 20 25.69 -19.11 13.92
CA ALA A 20 24.85 -18.57 12.86
C ALA A 20 24.97 -17.05 12.67
N TYR A 21 25.16 -16.29 13.75
CA TYR A 21 25.11 -14.83 13.75
C TYR A 21 26.44 -14.14 14.12
N GLY A 22 27.44 -14.91 14.54
CA GLY A 22 28.73 -14.42 14.98
C GLY A 22 28.75 -13.94 16.43
N GLY A 23 29.85 -13.29 16.81
CA GLY A 23 30.13 -12.89 18.20
C GLY A 23 29.34 -11.70 18.73
N ASP A 24 28.62 -10.97 17.87
CA ASP A 24 27.84 -9.79 18.25
C ASP A 24 26.36 -10.13 18.52
N ILE A 25 25.98 -10.13 19.80
CA ILE A 25 24.60 -10.38 20.25
C ILE A 25 23.60 -9.35 19.65
N ALA A 26 24.04 -8.16 19.24
CA ALA A 26 23.16 -7.18 18.61
C ALA A 26 22.67 -7.63 17.22
N ARG A 27 23.36 -8.58 16.56
CA ARG A 27 22.94 -9.19 15.28
C ARG A 27 21.91 -10.31 15.45
N TRP A 28 21.78 -10.87 16.66
CA TRP A 28 20.95 -12.04 16.93
C TRP A 28 19.45 -11.72 16.87
N PRO A 29 18.55 -12.73 16.82
CA PRO A 29 17.11 -12.54 16.91
C PRO A 29 16.69 -11.82 18.20
N GLN A 30 15.81 -10.81 18.09
CA GLN A 30 15.46 -9.90 19.20
C GLN A 30 15.00 -10.63 20.47
N ALA A 31 14.23 -11.71 20.32
CA ALA A 31 13.69 -12.49 21.44
C ALA A 31 14.79 -13.14 22.31
N GLU A 32 15.93 -13.48 21.69
CA GLU A 32 17.00 -14.25 22.33
C GLU A 32 18.07 -13.33 22.96
N ARG A 33 18.12 -12.05 22.56
CA ARG A 33 19.21 -11.12 22.96
C ARG A 33 19.29 -10.90 24.47
N ALA A 34 18.15 -10.84 25.15
CA ALA A 34 18.13 -10.61 26.60
C ALA A 34 18.70 -11.83 27.34
N ALA A 35 18.22 -13.02 27.01
CA ALA A 35 18.68 -14.28 27.59
C ALA A 35 20.16 -14.57 27.24
N ALA A 36 20.60 -14.24 26.03
CA ALA A 36 21.98 -14.38 25.60
C ALA A 36 22.94 -13.49 26.41
N ARG A 37 22.56 -12.24 26.70
CA ARG A 37 23.39 -11.34 27.53
C ARG A 37 23.53 -11.82 28.97
N GLU A 38 22.47 -12.39 29.53
CA GLU A 38 22.53 -12.99 30.86
C GLU A 38 23.44 -14.24 30.87
N PHE A 39 23.34 -15.10 29.85
CA PHE A 39 24.18 -16.28 29.70
C PHE A 39 25.66 -15.93 29.47
N ALA A 40 25.93 -14.87 28.70
CA ALA A 40 27.28 -14.37 28.39
C ALA A 40 28.03 -13.79 29.61
N LYS A 41 27.37 -13.65 30.78
CA LYS A 41 28.08 -13.32 32.04
C LYS A 41 28.98 -14.46 32.53
N SER A 42 28.73 -15.69 32.05
CA SER A 42 29.62 -16.81 32.30
C SER A 42 30.94 -16.64 31.52
N PRO A 43 32.11 -16.86 32.14
CA PRO A 43 33.40 -16.67 31.48
C PRO A 43 33.55 -17.55 30.22
N ALA A 44 33.07 -18.80 30.26
CA ALA A 44 33.13 -19.69 29.10
C ALA A 44 32.29 -19.19 27.91
N ALA A 45 31.11 -18.61 28.18
CA ALA A 45 30.25 -18.06 27.15
C ALA A 45 30.82 -16.74 26.57
N ALA A 46 31.43 -15.92 27.43
CA ALA A 46 32.13 -14.71 27.01
C ALA A 46 33.34 -15.03 26.11
N GLU A 47 34.13 -16.05 26.45
CA GLU A 47 35.26 -16.51 25.65
C GLU A 47 34.82 -17.04 24.28
N ALA A 48 33.73 -17.81 24.23
CA ALA A 48 33.16 -18.28 22.97
C ALA A 48 32.71 -17.11 22.06
N LEU A 49 32.07 -16.08 22.62
CA LEU A 49 31.70 -14.87 21.87
C LEU A 49 32.92 -14.09 21.40
N ALA A 50 33.95 -13.95 22.24
CA ALA A 50 35.18 -13.26 21.87
C ALA A 50 35.88 -13.96 20.69
N HIS A 51 35.99 -15.29 20.73
CA HIS A 51 36.56 -16.07 19.64
C HIS A 51 35.77 -15.92 18.34
N ALA A 52 34.43 -15.92 18.41
CA ALA A 52 33.58 -15.66 17.25
C ALA A 52 33.73 -14.21 16.73
N ALA A 53 33.85 -13.23 17.63
CA ALA A 53 34.06 -11.83 17.26
C ALA A 53 35.43 -11.58 16.61
N ASP A 54 36.47 -12.28 17.07
CA ASP A 54 37.81 -12.23 16.45
C ASP A 54 37.78 -12.79 15.03
N LEU A 55 37.08 -13.91 14.81
CA LEU A 55 36.86 -14.45 13.47
C LEU A 55 36.08 -13.46 12.58
N ASP A 56 35.01 -12.86 13.10
CA ASP A 56 34.24 -11.84 12.39
C ASP A 56 35.12 -10.65 12.00
N ALA A 57 35.99 -10.18 12.90
CA ALA A 57 36.92 -9.09 12.64
C ALA A 57 37.94 -9.45 11.55
N LEU A 58 38.44 -10.68 11.54
CA LEU A 58 39.31 -11.18 10.46
C LEU A 58 38.57 -11.20 9.12
N LEU A 59 37.33 -11.67 9.08
CA LEU A 59 36.52 -11.69 7.87
C LEU A 59 36.21 -10.29 7.35
N ASP A 60 35.98 -9.31 8.23
CA ASP A 60 35.73 -7.92 7.86
C ASP A 60 36.95 -7.24 7.20
N THR A 61 38.18 -7.76 7.42
CA THR A 61 39.37 -7.26 6.71
C THR A 61 39.39 -7.63 5.22
N TYR A 62 38.54 -8.56 4.80
CA TYR A 62 38.52 -9.03 3.42
C TYR A 62 37.94 -7.97 2.48
N VAL A 63 38.82 -7.38 1.66
CA VAL A 63 38.41 -6.43 0.62
C VAL A 63 37.88 -7.19 -0.58
N VAL A 64 36.56 -7.14 -0.78
CA VAL A 64 35.91 -7.65 -1.99
C VAL A 64 36.31 -6.77 -3.17
N LYS A 65 36.76 -7.40 -4.26
CA LYS A 65 37.07 -6.69 -5.52
C LYS A 65 35.84 -5.88 -5.96
N PRO A 66 35.97 -4.56 -6.23
CA PRO A 66 34.85 -3.75 -6.65
C PRO A 66 34.22 -4.36 -7.92
N GLY A 67 32.89 -4.48 -7.90
CA GLY A 67 32.11 -4.99 -9.04
C GLY A 67 32.35 -4.13 -10.29
N GLY A 68 32.26 -4.76 -11.46
CA GLY A 68 32.55 -4.12 -12.75
C GLY A 68 31.85 -2.76 -12.93
N ALA A 69 32.53 -1.86 -13.64
CA ALA A 69 32.12 -0.48 -13.86
C ALA A 69 30.62 -0.36 -14.18
N GLY A 70 29.89 0.43 -13.40
CA GLY A 70 28.46 0.73 -13.60
C GLY A 70 27.48 0.04 -12.65
N LEU A 71 27.92 -0.85 -11.73
CA LEU A 71 27.03 -1.43 -10.72
C LEU A 71 26.46 -0.35 -9.78
N GLU A 72 27.29 0.59 -9.33
CA GLU A 72 26.88 1.72 -8.50
C GLU A 72 25.80 2.56 -9.20
N GLY A 73 26.02 2.92 -10.47
CA GLY A 73 25.04 3.67 -11.27
C GLY A 73 23.70 2.92 -11.39
N ARG A 74 23.74 1.59 -11.54
CA ARG A 74 22.52 0.75 -11.58
C ARG A 74 21.81 0.69 -10.23
N ILE A 75 22.55 0.64 -9.11
CA ILE A 75 21.98 0.66 -7.76
C ILE A 75 21.30 2.01 -7.51
N VAL A 76 21.99 3.12 -7.79
CA VAL A 76 21.47 4.48 -7.64
C VAL A 76 20.23 4.68 -8.52
N ALA A 77 20.29 4.31 -9.80
CA ALA A 77 19.14 4.40 -10.70
C ALA A 77 17.92 3.59 -10.19
N LYS A 78 18.15 2.40 -9.62
CA LYS A 78 17.08 1.56 -9.06
C LYS A 78 16.49 2.17 -7.78
N LEU A 79 17.30 2.82 -6.95
CA LEU A 79 16.85 3.49 -5.72
C LEU A 79 16.01 4.73 -6.05
N VAL A 80 16.51 5.59 -6.95
CA VAL A 80 15.80 6.77 -7.45
C VAL A 80 14.46 6.38 -8.06
N ARG A 81 14.42 5.34 -8.90
CA ARG A 81 13.18 4.85 -9.52
C ARG A 81 12.13 4.42 -8.49
N ARG A 82 12.52 3.76 -7.38
CA ARG A 82 11.56 3.36 -6.33
C ARG A 82 10.95 4.56 -5.61
N LEU A 83 11.76 5.58 -5.31
CA LEU A 83 11.29 6.80 -4.65
C LEU A 83 10.32 7.57 -5.54
N THR A 84 10.64 7.71 -6.83
CA THR A 84 9.78 8.38 -7.81
C THR A 84 8.45 7.65 -7.99
N ILE A 85 8.45 6.31 -8.10
CA ILE A 85 7.22 5.51 -8.21
C ILE A 85 6.36 5.67 -6.95
N ARG A 86 6.96 5.57 -5.74
CA ARG A 86 6.23 5.75 -4.47
C ARG A 86 5.60 7.15 -4.38
N ASN A 87 6.33 8.18 -4.80
CA ASN A 87 5.85 9.54 -4.79
C ASN A 87 4.70 9.75 -5.78
N TRP A 88 4.83 9.21 -6.99
CA TRP A 88 3.79 9.28 -8.03
C TRP A 88 2.51 8.55 -7.61
N PHE A 89 2.60 7.37 -6.97
CA PHE A 89 1.42 6.70 -6.40
C PHE A 89 0.75 7.51 -5.28
N ARG A 90 1.55 8.22 -4.47
CA ARG A 90 1.02 9.04 -3.36
C ARG A 90 0.33 10.32 -3.83
N PHE A 91 0.80 10.90 -4.93
CA PHE A 91 0.19 12.08 -5.55
C PHE A 91 -0.90 11.72 -6.59
N GLY A 92 -0.83 10.54 -7.20
CA GLY A 92 -1.84 10.05 -8.16
C GLY A 92 -3.13 9.52 -7.52
N SER A 93 -3.07 9.06 -6.27
CA SER A 93 -4.26 8.59 -5.53
C SER A 93 -5.14 9.72 -5.00
N ALA A 94 -4.62 10.95 -4.91
CA ALA A 94 -5.38 12.12 -4.45
C ALA A 94 -6.52 12.50 -5.43
N GLY A 95 -6.39 12.18 -6.73
CA GLY A 95 -7.43 12.45 -7.73
C GLY A 95 -8.50 11.36 -7.85
N ILE A 96 -8.18 10.10 -7.55
CA ILE A 96 -9.08 8.96 -7.75
C ILE A 96 -10.10 8.83 -6.58
N GLY A 97 -9.75 9.28 -5.38
CA GLY A 97 -10.64 9.24 -4.21
C GLY A 97 -11.90 10.11 -4.34
N LEU A 98 -11.88 11.17 -5.16
CA LEU A 98 -12.99 12.12 -5.28
C LEU A 98 -14.07 11.64 -6.27
N VAL A 99 -13.74 10.75 -7.20
CA VAL A 99 -14.72 10.15 -8.14
C VAL A 99 -15.62 9.12 -7.46
N GLY A 100 -15.13 8.45 -6.40
CA GLY A 100 -15.90 7.44 -5.66
C GLY A 100 -16.99 8.00 -4.73
N VAL A 101 -16.88 9.26 -4.30
CA VAL A 101 -17.87 9.89 -3.40
C VAL A 101 -19.16 10.28 -4.14
N GLY A 102 -19.09 10.53 -5.45
CA GLY A 102 -20.25 10.98 -6.24
C GLY A 102 -21.37 9.94 -6.35
N ILE A 103 -21.05 8.64 -6.43
CA ILE A 103 -22.06 7.58 -6.56
C ILE A 103 -22.73 7.27 -5.20
N ALA A 104 -21.99 7.37 -4.09
CA ALA A 104 -22.53 7.13 -2.75
C ALA A 104 -23.44 8.28 -2.24
N GLY A 105 -23.22 9.52 -2.69
CA GLY A 105 -24.07 10.67 -2.36
C GLY A 105 -25.47 10.61 -3.01
N ALA A 106 -25.58 10.04 -4.21
CA ALA A 106 -26.85 10.01 -4.95
C ALA A 106 -27.90 9.05 -4.34
N LEU A 107 -27.47 7.94 -3.73
CA LEU A 107 -28.38 6.97 -3.09
C LEU A 107 -28.86 7.42 -1.71
N ALA A 108 -28.12 8.28 -1.00
CA ALA A 108 -28.52 8.80 0.30
C ALA A 108 -29.56 9.94 0.19
N GLY A 109 -29.48 10.76 -0.86
CA GLY A 109 -30.44 11.85 -1.09
C GLY A 109 -31.85 11.38 -1.50
N SER A 110 -31.94 10.26 -2.23
CA SER A 110 -33.23 9.74 -2.73
C SER A 110 -34.11 9.13 -1.64
N ILE A 111 -33.53 8.58 -0.57
CA ILE A 111 -34.28 7.98 0.54
C ILE A 111 -34.90 9.06 1.45
N ALA A 112 -34.23 10.21 1.62
CA ALA A 112 -34.72 11.28 2.49
C ALA A 112 -36.01 11.95 1.97
N ILE A 113 -36.14 12.11 0.64
CA ILE A 113 -37.31 12.75 0.02
C ILE A 113 -38.56 11.86 0.10
N ALA A 114 -38.39 10.53 0.01
CA ALA A 114 -39.51 9.58 0.05
C ALA A 114 -40.21 9.52 1.42
N ILE A 115 -39.51 9.86 2.51
CA ILE A 115 -40.06 9.82 3.87
C ILE A 115 -40.69 11.18 4.24
N LEU A 116 -40.18 12.30 3.70
CA LEU A 116 -40.58 13.64 4.13
C LEU A 116 -41.73 14.25 3.31
N ALA A 117 -41.98 13.77 2.08
CA ALA A 117 -43.04 14.33 1.23
C ALA A 117 -43.80 13.26 0.41
N PRO A 118 -44.54 12.33 1.04
CA PRO A 118 -45.37 11.36 0.33
C PRO A 118 -46.57 12.00 -0.40
N SER A 119 -46.95 13.22 -0.06
CA SER A 119 -48.11 13.92 -0.63
C SER A 119 -47.85 14.65 -1.96
N LEU A 120 -46.62 14.64 -2.48
CA LEU A 120 -46.30 15.22 -3.79
C LEU A 120 -46.21 14.17 -4.92
N THR A 121 -46.20 12.88 -4.59
CA THR A 121 -46.06 11.79 -5.57
C THR A 121 -47.37 11.24 -6.10
N SER A 122 -48.52 11.64 -5.53
CA SER A 122 -49.84 11.13 -5.94
C SER A 122 -50.40 11.76 -7.22
N ASP A 123 -49.88 12.91 -7.66
CA ASP A 123 -50.39 13.62 -8.85
C ASP A 123 -49.42 13.64 -10.04
N THR A 124 -48.29 12.94 -9.98
CA THR A 124 -47.43 12.78 -11.17
C THR A 124 -47.72 11.45 -11.85
N SER A 125 -48.93 11.32 -12.40
CA SER A 125 -49.13 10.41 -13.52
C SER A 125 -48.36 10.98 -14.70
N VAL A 126 -47.17 10.44 -14.95
CA VAL A 126 -46.46 10.66 -16.21
C VAL A 126 -47.34 10.04 -17.30
N VAL A 127 -48.25 10.84 -17.86
CA VAL A 127 -48.88 10.56 -19.14
C VAL A 127 -47.74 10.56 -20.16
N SER A 128 -47.30 9.34 -20.50
CA SER A 128 -46.43 9.10 -21.63
C SER A 128 -47.25 9.31 -22.90
N ASP A 129 -47.45 10.57 -23.29
CA ASP A 129 -48.12 10.89 -24.56
C ASP A 129 -47.15 10.56 -25.70
N GLY A 130 -47.43 9.43 -26.37
CA GLY A 130 -46.53 8.76 -27.30
C GLY A 130 -46.43 9.43 -28.67
N THR A 131 -45.97 10.69 -28.74
CA THR A 131 -45.76 11.38 -30.03
C THR A 131 -44.56 12.34 -30.02
N ALA A 132 -43.49 12.02 -29.28
CA ALA A 132 -42.23 12.78 -29.34
C ALA A 132 -41.09 11.88 -29.83
N THR A 133 -41.10 11.52 -31.11
CA THR A 133 -39.90 10.96 -31.75
C THR A 133 -39.02 12.09 -32.26
N MET A 134 -37.77 12.08 -31.79
CA MET A 134 -36.64 12.99 -32.01
C MET A 134 -36.22 13.20 -33.49
N PHE A 135 -37.06 12.88 -34.45
CA PHE A 135 -36.82 13.05 -35.87
C PHE A 135 -38.05 13.73 -36.51
N GLY A 136 -37.93 15.03 -36.79
CA GLY A 136 -38.69 15.76 -37.80
C GLY A 136 -40.22 15.66 -37.74
N ASP A 137 -40.83 16.65 -37.09
CA ASP A 137 -42.23 17.02 -37.28
C ASP A 137 -42.48 17.42 -38.74
N ILE A 138 -43.31 16.66 -39.45
CA ILE A 138 -43.88 17.05 -40.74
C ILE A 138 -45.34 17.45 -40.50
N GLY A 139 -45.54 18.72 -40.12
CA GLY A 139 -46.86 19.31 -40.05
C GLY A 139 -47.53 19.33 -41.44
N PRO A 140 -48.86 19.14 -41.53
CA PRO A 140 -49.56 19.08 -42.80
C PRO A 140 -49.62 20.46 -43.47
N ASP A 141 -49.27 20.50 -44.77
CA ASP A 141 -49.34 21.67 -45.63
C ASP A 141 -50.75 22.31 -45.64
N ALA A 142 -50.80 23.60 -45.32
CA ALA A 142 -51.92 24.47 -45.67
C ALA A 142 -51.35 25.76 -46.27
N GLY A 143 -51.48 25.89 -47.59
CA GLY A 143 -50.89 26.97 -48.37
C GLY A 143 -51.45 28.35 -48.04
N VAL A 144 -50.61 29.36 -48.23
CA VAL A 144 -51.06 30.72 -48.55
C VAL A 144 -50.15 31.30 -49.64
N ALA A 145 -50.82 31.89 -50.61
CA ALA A 145 -50.35 32.42 -51.87
C ALA A 145 -49.23 33.48 -51.79
N GLN A 146 -48.35 33.42 -52.78
CA GLN A 146 -48.04 34.50 -53.72
C GLN A 146 -48.39 35.94 -53.30
N GLN A 147 -47.39 36.81 -53.12
CA GLN A 147 -47.53 38.21 -53.50
C GLN A 147 -46.19 38.86 -53.88
N ASP A 148 -46.21 39.45 -55.07
CA ASP A 148 -45.15 40.15 -55.80
C ASP A 148 -44.56 41.40 -55.11
N SER A 149 -43.44 41.85 -55.71
CA SER A 149 -43.01 43.24 -55.95
C SER A 149 -42.01 43.87 -54.97
N GLN A 150 -40.75 43.98 -55.41
CA GLN A 150 -40.13 45.22 -55.93
C GLN A 150 -38.73 44.89 -56.47
#